data_AF-A0A924MA62-F1
#
_entry.id   AF-A0A924MA62-F1
#
_cell.length_a   1.000
_cell.length_b   1.000
_cell.length_c   1.000
_cell.angle_alpha   90.00
_cell.angle_beta   90.00
_cell.angle_gamma   90.00
#
_symmetry.space_group_name_H-M   'P 1'
#
loop_
_entity.id
_entity.type
_entity.pdbx_description
1 polymer ?
#
loop_
_entity_poly.entity_id
_entity_poly.type
_entity_poly.pdbx_seq_one_letter_code
_entity_poly.pdbx_strand_id
1 'polypeptide(L)'
;TNIDKNVQPNLVTVKPDGARLSQQYLYYKDYNGFMTITTTENVNNWWQTDYANVTFTYVPEGNQPYAGKTIYLLGELTNNQLNTNSELTYNVVKGVYEKTLFLKQGFYDYSYVTKDGRPQKGNPPSIATDGSNWETENNYTVFIYYRSYSQRHDELVGITTINSRTGRVGY
;
A
#
# COMPACT_ATOMS: atom_id res chain seq x y z
N THR A 1 6.50 -15.34 -6.94
CA THR A 1 7.40 -15.02 -5.82
C THR A 1 8.54 -16.00 -5.82
N ASN A 2 9.77 -15.52 -5.63
CA ASN A 2 10.97 -16.35 -5.49
C ASN A 2 11.50 -16.20 -4.06
N ILE A 3 12.02 -17.27 -3.45
CA ILE A 3 12.55 -17.27 -2.09
C ILE A 3 13.97 -17.83 -2.14
N ASP A 4 14.94 -16.99 -1.78
CA ASP A 4 16.32 -17.41 -1.54
C ASP A 4 16.51 -17.74 -0.06
N LYS A 5 16.82 -19.02 0.20
CA LYS A 5 17.02 -19.58 1.54
C LYS A 5 18.50 -19.61 1.96
N ASN A 6 19.41 -19.16 1.10
CA ASN A 6 20.84 -19.14 1.39
C ASN A 6 21.26 -17.93 2.23
N VAL A 7 20.37 -16.93 2.35
CA VAL A 7 20.56 -15.71 3.14
C VAL A 7 19.69 -15.80 4.39
N GLN A 8 20.24 -15.43 5.56
CA GLN A 8 19.45 -15.27 6.78
C GLN A 8 19.44 -13.80 7.23
N PRO A 9 18.26 -13.21 7.50
CA PRO A 9 16.90 -13.76 7.28
C PRO A 9 16.60 -13.96 5.78
N ASN A 10 15.70 -14.91 5.47
CA ASN A 10 15.37 -15.31 4.10
C ASN A 10 15.04 -14.11 3.21
N LEU A 11 15.48 -14.16 1.94
CA LEU A 11 15.17 -13.11 0.96
C LEU A 11 14.01 -13.56 0.06
N VAL A 12 12.92 -12.81 0.09
CA VAL A 12 11.71 -13.05 -0.69
C VAL A 12 11.61 -11.97 -1.76
N THR A 13 11.56 -12.37 -3.02
CA THR A 13 11.33 -11.46 -4.15
C THR A 13 9.90 -11.61 -4.64
N VAL A 14 9.12 -10.53 -4.52
CA VAL A 14 7.75 -10.46 -5.01
C VAL A 14 7.76 -10.45 -6.54
N LYS A 15 6.66 -10.91 -7.15
CA LYS A 15 6.52 -10.79 -8.62
C LYS A 15 6.61 -9.30 -9.00
N PRO A 16 7.38 -8.92 -10.04
CA PRO A 16 7.41 -7.53 -10.48
C PRO A 16 6.02 -7.03 -10.86
N ASP A 17 5.64 -5.90 -10.29
CA ASP A 17 4.39 -5.20 -10.61
C ASP A 17 4.64 -4.17 -11.71
N GLY A 18 3.69 -3.97 -12.60
CA GLY A 18 3.75 -2.95 -13.65
C GLY A 18 2.62 -1.94 -13.49
N ALA A 19 2.68 -0.83 -14.25
CA ALA A 19 1.58 0.12 -14.32
C ALA A 19 0.29 -0.57 -14.82
N ARG A 20 -0.84 -0.25 -14.17
CA ARG A 20 -2.16 -0.81 -14.51
C ARG A 20 -3.11 0.20 -15.15
N LEU A 21 -2.62 1.39 -15.50
CA LEU A 21 -3.41 2.50 -16.06
C LEU A 21 -4.21 2.13 -17.32
N SER A 22 -3.65 1.27 -18.17
CA SER A 22 -4.22 0.88 -19.47
C SER A 22 -5.05 -0.41 -19.42
N GLN A 23 -5.14 -1.05 -18.25
CA GLN A 23 -5.85 -2.31 -18.09
C GLN A 23 -7.31 -2.06 -17.70
N GLN A 24 -8.21 -2.87 -18.25
CA GLN A 24 -9.61 -2.88 -17.82
C GLN A 24 -9.69 -3.30 -16.35
N TYR A 25 -10.59 -2.67 -15.58
CA TYR A 25 -10.81 -3.03 -14.19
C TYR A 25 -11.14 -4.52 -14.06
N LEU A 26 -10.38 -5.19 -13.20
CA LEU A 26 -10.54 -6.60 -12.87
C LEU A 26 -10.71 -6.67 -11.36
N TYR A 27 -11.81 -7.27 -10.91
CA TYR A 27 -12.05 -7.39 -9.48
C TYR A 27 -10.99 -8.29 -8.85
N TYR A 28 -10.25 -7.72 -7.91
CA TYR A 28 -9.34 -8.44 -7.04
C TYR A 28 -9.79 -8.18 -5.60
N LYS A 29 -9.93 -9.25 -4.82
CA LYS A 29 -10.28 -9.11 -3.41
C LYS A 29 -9.04 -8.64 -2.66
N ASP A 30 -9.14 -7.46 -2.07
CA ASP A 30 -8.07 -6.84 -1.30
C ASP A 30 -8.50 -6.67 0.17
N TYR A 31 -7.61 -6.11 0.99
CA TYR A 31 -7.89 -5.77 2.38
C TYR A 31 -7.82 -4.25 2.57
N ASN A 32 -8.14 -3.44 1.54
CA ASN A 32 -8.09 -1.97 1.58
C ASN A 32 -6.76 -1.40 2.14
N GLY A 33 -5.63 -2.05 1.85
CA GLY A 33 -4.31 -1.64 2.34
C GLY A 33 -3.94 -2.13 3.74
N PHE A 34 -4.80 -2.91 4.41
CA PHE A 34 -4.49 -3.54 5.69
C PHE A 34 -3.62 -4.81 5.52
N MET A 35 -2.90 -5.17 6.57
CA MET A 35 -2.10 -6.39 6.66
C MET A 35 -2.66 -7.35 7.72
N THR A 36 -2.42 -8.65 7.55
CA THR A 36 -2.65 -9.62 8.62
C THR A 36 -1.47 -10.55 8.78
N ILE A 37 -0.98 -10.68 10.01
CA ILE A 37 0.09 -11.61 10.35
C ILE A 37 -0.53 -13.00 10.45
N THR A 38 -0.12 -13.90 9.56
CA THR A 38 -0.66 -15.26 9.47
C THR A 38 0.36 -16.23 8.93
N THR A 39 0.27 -17.48 9.36
CA THR A 39 1.06 -18.61 8.87
C THR A 39 0.16 -19.77 8.49
N THR A 40 0.67 -20.64 7.62
CA THR A 40 0.02 -21.92 7.29
C THR A 40 0.28 -22.99 8.35
N GLU A 41 1.20 -22.73 9.26
CA GLU A 41 1.56 -23.65 10.35
C GLU A 41 0.59 -23.50 11.52
N ASN A 42 0.43 -24.56 12.30
CA ASN A 42 -0.40 -24.54 13.50
C ASN A 42 0.39 -24.00 14.71
N VAL A 43 0.77 -22.72 14.63
CA VAL A 43 1.53 -22.00 15.65
C VAL A 43 0.88 -20.65 15.95
N ASN A 44 1.32 -19.99 17.02
CA ASN A 44 0.88 -18.66 17.35
C ASN A 44 1.54 -17.62 16.44
N ASN A 45 0.73 -17.04 15.56
CA ASN A 45 1.13 -16.03 14.58
C ASN A 45 1.86 -14.81 15.19
N TRP A 46 1.61 -14.45 16.45
CA TRP A 46 2.12 -13.22 17.03
C TRP A 46 3.56 -13.30 17.51
N TRP A 47 4.07 -14.48 17.87
CA TRP A 47 5.41 -14.62 18.43
C TRP A 47 6.19 -15.84 17.92
N GLN A 48 5.55 -16.72 17.13
CA GLN A 48 6.21 -17.90 16.57
C GLN A 48 6.41 -17.81 15.05
N THR A 49 6.06 -16.68 14.43
CA THR A 49 6.30 -16.46 13.00
C THR A 49 7.58 -15.70 12.75
N ASP A 50 8.23 -16.08 11.67
CA ASP A 50 9.51 -15.53 11.26
C ASP A 50 9.36 -14.22 10.47
N TYR A 51 10.49 -13.54 10.33
CA TYR A 51 10.64 -12.39 9.47
C TYR A 51 11.49 -12.74 8.25
N ALA A 52 11.22 -12.06 7.15
CA ALA A 52 11.97 -12.16 5.91
C ALA A 52 12.26 -10.78 5.34
N ASN A 53 13.36 -10.67 4.58
CA ASN A 53 13.61 -9.51 3.75
C ASN A 53 12.77 -9.65 2.48
N VAL A 54 11.81 -8.76 2.27
CA VAL A 54 10.90 -8.79 1.12
C VAL A 54 11.25 -7.67 0.16
N THR A 55 11.65 -8.03 -1.07
CA THR A 55 11.95 -7.10 -2.15
C THR A 55 10.74 -6.92 -3.04
N PHE A 56 10.22 -5.70 -3.06
CA PHE A 56 9.18 -5.21 -3.97
C PHE A 56 9.84 -4.62 -5.21
N THR A 57 9.28 -4.93 -6.38
CA THR A 57 9.79 -4.45 -7.67
C THR A 57 8.64 -3.85 -8.46
N TYR A 58 8.79 -2.58 -8.86
CA TYR A 58 7.85 -1.88 -9.72
C TYR A 58 8.50 -1.51 -11.06
N VAL A 59 7.87 -1.91 -12.15
CA VAL A 59 8.32 -1.69 -13.53
C VAL A 59 7.55 -0.50 -14.11
N PRO A 60 8.19 0.66 -14.34
CA PRO A 60 7.54 1.81 -14.94
C PRO A 60 7.28 1.59 -16.43
N GLU A 61 6.29 2.29 -16.98
CA GLU A 61 6.05 2.25 -18.42
C GLU A 61 7.27 2.77 -19.19
N GLY A 62 7.73 1.99 -20.17
CA GLY A 62 8.90 2.34 -20.99
C GLY A 62 10.26 2.15 -20.29
N ASN A 63 10.33 1.51 -19.12
CA ASN A 63 11.58 1.30 -18.37
C ASN A 63 12.36 2.60 -18.11
N GLN A 64 11.64 3.70 -17.89
CA GLN A 64 12.21 5.01 -17.58
C GLN A 64 11.70 5.51 -16.23
N PRO A 65 12.54 6.24 -15.47
CA PRO A 65 12.09 6.82 -14.22
C PRO A 65 11.08 7.95 -14.49
N TYR A 66 10.09 8.10 -13.60
CA TYR A 66 9.17 9.23 -13.69
C TYR A 66 9.91 10.54 -13.41
N ALA A 67 9.98 11.41 -14.42
CA ALA A 67 10.69 12.69 -14.31
C ALA A 67 10.07 13.58 -13.22
N GLY A 68 10.89 14.00 -12.25
CA GLY A 68 10.47 14.90 -11.19
C GLY A 68 9.49 14.30 -10.18
N LYS A 69 9.29 12.98 -10.18
CA LYS A 69 8.42 12.26 -9.24
C LYS A 69 9.20 11.19 -8.48
N THR A 70 8.83 11.01 -7.23
CA THR A 70 9.31 9.92 -6.38
C THR A 70 8.19 8.90 -6.19
N ILE A 71 8.51 7.61 -6.26
CA ILE A 71 7.55 6.52 -6.00
C ILE A 71 7.70 6.05 -4.56
N TYR A 72 6.56 5.86 -3.91
CA TYR A 72 6.45 5.32 -2.56
C TYR A 72 5.59 4.05 -2.55
N LEU A 73 5.93 3.13 -1.65
CA LEU A 73 5.15 1.95 -1.31
C LEU A 73 4.21 2.31 -0.16
N LEU A 74 2.90 2.27 -0.44
CA LEU A 74 1.86 2.68 0.50
C LEU A 74 1.04 1.48 0.97
N GLY A 75 0.81 1.40 2.26
CA GLY A 75 -0.07 0.43 2.91
C GLY A 75 0.13 0.48 4.43
N GLU A 76 -0.60 -0.35 5.17
CA GLU A 76 -0.40 -0.48 6.62
C GLU A 76 1.04 -0.90 6.96
N LEU A 77 1.71 -1.63 6.06
CA LEU A 77 3.11 -2.03 6.19
C LEU A 77 4.10 -0.86 6.29
N THR A 78 3.73 0.33 5.80
CA THR A 78 4.50 1.58 5.93
C THR A 78 3.78 2.61 6.79
N ASN A 79 2.78 2.19 7.59
CA ASN A 79 1.88 3.04 8.37
C ASN A 79 1.16 4.10 7.53
N ASN A 80 0.96 3.85 6.23
CA ASN A 80 0.42 4.82 5.27
C ASN A 80 1.20 6.16 5.23
N GLN A 81 2.49 6.15 5.56
CA GLN A 81 3.34 7.34 5.60
C GLN A 81 4.27 7.40 4.39
N LEU A 82 4.37 8.60 3.78
CA LEU A 82 5.32 8.90 2.71
C LEU A 82 6.63 9.42 3.30
N ASN A 83 7.51 8.49 3.65
CA ASN A 83 8.83 8.76 4.22
C ASN A 83 9.92 7.95 3.48
N THR A 84 11.17 8.09 3.91
CA THR A 84 12.32 7.35 3.35
C THR A 84 12.17 5.82 3.46
N ASN A 85 11.41 5.32 4.44
CA ASN A 85 11.13 3.89 4.59
C ASN A 85 10.16 3.37 3.52
N SER A 86 9.24 4.21 3.05
CA SER A 86 8.33 3.89 1.94
C SER A 86 8.90 4.19 0.56
N GLU A 87 9.97 4.98 0.45
CA GLU A 87 10.53 5.42 -0.84
C GLU A 87 11.20 4.28 -1.61
N LEU A 88 10.84 4.12 -2.90
CA LEU A 88 11.50 3.18 -3.79
C LEU A 88 12.70 3.82 -4.48
N THR A 89 13.76 3.04 -4.66
CA THR A 89 14.96 3.45 -5.38
C THR A 89 14.95 2.95 -6.81
N TYR A 90 15.22 3.82 -7.77
CA TYR A 90 15.31 3.44 -9.18
C TYR A 90 16.65 2.80 -9.50
N ASN A 91 16.61 1.58 -10.03
CA ASN A 91 17.77 0.84 -10.51
C ASN A 91 17.92 1.06 -12.02
N VAL A 92 18.88 1.89 -12.42
CA VAL A 92 19.12 2.26 -13.83
C VAL A 92 19.51 1.07 -14.69
N VAL A 93 20.23 0.08 -14.13
CA VAL A 93 20.71 -1.09 -14.89
C VAL A 93 19.55 -2.01 -15.27
N LYS A 94 18.61 -2.20 -14.35
CA LYS A 94 17.44 -3.06 -14.55
C LYS A 94 16.23 -2.31 -15.12
N GLY A 95 16.21 -0.98 -15.05
CA GLY A 95 15.09 -0.15 -15.46
C GLY A 95 13.86 -0.26 -14.56
N VAL A 96 14.04 -0.59 -13.27
CA VAL A 96 12.95 -0.86 -12.33
C VAL A 96 13.15 -0.11 -11.01
N TYR A 97 12.07 0.10 -10.28
CA TYR A 97 12.09 0.59 -8.90
C TYR A 97 12.11 -0.59 -7.94
N GLU A 98 13.03 -0.59 -6.99
CA GLU A 98 13.19 -1.66 -6.00
C GLU A 98 13.12 -1.09 -4.59
N LYS A 99 12.51 -1.85 -3.67
CA LYS A 99 12.57 -1.59 -2.24
C LYS A 99 12.55 -2.90 -1.47
N THR A 100 13.47 -3.05 -0.52
CA THR A 100 13.47 -4.18 0.40
C THR A 100 13.00 -3.73 1.77
N LEU A 101 12.04 -4.46 2.35
CA LEU A 101 11.53 -4.24 3.71
C LEU A 101 11.65 -5.52 4.52
N PHE A 102 11.95 -5.36 5.81
CA PHE A 102 11.97 -6.48 6.75
C PHE A 102 10.57 -6.68 7.31
N LEU A 103 9.88 -7.72 6.84
CA LEU A 103 8.47 -7.97 7.12
C LEU A 103 8.29 -9.31 7.81
N LYS A 104 7.25 -9.38 8.65
CA LYS A 104 6.84 -10.62 9.29
C LYS A 104 6.09 -11.51 8.30
N GLN A 105 6.00 -12.80 8.56
CA GLN A 105 5.15 -13.66 7.73
C GLN A 105 3.68 -13.28 7.86
N GLY A 106 3.02 -13.05 6.72
CA GLY A 106 1.63 -12.67 6.67
C GLY A 106 1.15 -12.27 5.27
N PHE A 107 -0.07 -11.78 5.23
CA PHE A 107 -0.67 -11.17 4.06
C PHE A 107 -0.53 -9.65 4.16
N TYR A 108 -0.02 -9.03 3.10
CA TYR A 108 0.23 -7.59 3.02
C TYR A 108 -0.44 -7.05 1.77
N ASP A 109 -1.34 -6.09 1.98
CA ASP A 109 -1.91 -5.30 0.90
C ASP A 109 -1.11 -4.00 0.75
N TYR A 110 -0.84 -3.62 -0.49
CA TYR A 110 0.01 -2.48 -0.81
C TYR A 110 -0.32 -1.88 -2.17
N SER A 111 -0.02 -0.60 -2.31
CA SER A 111 -0.15 0.16 -3.55
C SER A 111 1.11 0.98 -3.81
N TYR A 112 1.33 1.32 -5.07
CA TYR A 112 2.38 2.27 -5.44
C TYR A 112 1.76 3.65 -5.59
N VAL A 113 2.42 4.67 -5.06
CA VAL A 113 1.97 6.05 -5.22
C VAL A 113 3.12 6.95 -5.63
N THR A 114 2.82 7.94 -6.46
CA THR A 114 3.81 8.91 -6.92
C THR A 114 3.59 10.25 -6.23
N LYS A 115 4.68 10.93 -5.90
CA LYS A 115 4.64 12.30 -5.36
C LYS A 115 5.58 13.17 -6.17
N ASP A 116 5.10 14.35 -6.54
CA ASP A 116 5.96 15.34 -7.20
C ASP A 116 7.09 15.77 -6.25
N GLY A 117 8.31 15.82 -6.76
CA GLY A 117 9.53 16.16 -6.01
C GLY A 117 9.60 17.63 -5.59
N ARG A 118 8.61 18.46 -5.96
CA ARG A 118 8.46 19.82 -5.42
C ARG A 118 7.66 19.73 -4.13
N PRO A 119 8.22 20.09 -2.97
CA PRO A 119 7.49 20.14 -1.71
C PRO A 119 6.54 21.34 -1.74
N GLN A 120 5.48 21.26 -2.54
CA GLN A 120 4.32 22.12 -2.35
C GLN A 120 3.48 21.47 -1.26
N LYS A 121 3.34 22.21 -0.15
CA LYS A 121 2.51 21.84 0.98
C LYS A 121 1.09 21.59 0.46
N GLY A 122 0.63 20.34 0.52
CA GLY A 122 -0.71 19.95 0.10
C GLY A 122 -0.86 19.29 -1.27
N ASN A 123 0.23 18.88 -1.94
CA ASN A 123 0.08 18.05 -3.14
C ASN A 123 -0.19 16.58 -2.72
N PRO A 124 -1.40 16.04 -2.93
CA PRO A 124 -1.70 14.67 -2.56
C PRO A 124 -0.87 13.70 -3.42
N PRO A 125 -0.51 12.53 -2.90
CA PRO A 125 0.10 11.49 -3.72
C PRO A 125 -0.83 11.14 -4.87
N SER A 126 -0.28 11.11 -6.09
CA SER A 126 -1.01 10.73 -7.29
C SER A 126 -0.96 9.22 -7.45
N ILE A 127 -2.12 8.60 -7.65
CA ILE A 127 -2.32 7.17 -7.98
C ILE A 127 -1.98 6.92 -9.47
N ALA A 128 -0.95 7.60 -9.98
CA ALA A 128 -0.57 7.56 -11.39
C ALA A 128 -0.05 6.19 -11.85
N THR A 129 0.06 5.21 -10.95
CA THR A 129 0.57 3.86 -11.23
C THR A 129 -0.55 2.82 -11.32
N ASP A 130 -1.55 2.91 -10.44
CA ASP A 130 -2.66 1.94 -10.35
C ASP A 130 -3.96 2.44 -10.99
N GLY A 131 -4.05 3.73 -11.31
CA GLY A 131 -5.22 4.35 -11.95
C GLY A 131 -6.33 4.73 -10.97
N SER A 132 -7.45 5.22 -11.52
CA SER A 132 -8.64 5.59 -10.74
C SER A 132 -9.88 5.02 -11.42
N ASN A 133 -10.36 3.88 -10.91
CA ASN A 133 -11.52 3.16 -11.43
C ASN A 133 -12.69 3.27 -10.44
N TRP A 134 -13.89 3.57 -10.95
CA TRP A 134 -15.08 3.83 -10.13
C TRP A 134 -15.74 2.56 -9.58
N GLU A 135 -15.37 1.39 -10.11
CA GLU A 135 -15.80 0.06 -9.66
C GLU A 135 -15.04 -0.45 -8.43
N THR A 136 -13.97 0.24 -8.02
CA THR A 136 -13.13 -0.16 -6.89
C THR A 136 -13.91 -0.21 -5.58
N GLU A 137 -13.67 -1.28 -4.82
CA GLU A 137 -14.22 -1.45 -3.48
C GLU A 137 -13.36 -0.64 -2.50
N ASN A 138 -13.96 0.36 -1.86
CA ASN A 138 -13.27 1.19 -0.87
C ASN A 138 -14.15 1.35 0.37
N ASN A 139 -13.52 1.26 1.54
CA ASN A 139 -14.15 1.58 2.82
C ASN A 139 -13.93 3.05 3.20
N TYR A 140 -15.02 3.76 3.46
CA TYR A 140 -15.03 5.14 3.92
C TYR A 140 -15.49 5.20 5.37
N THR A 141 -14.62 5.66 6.27
CA THR A 141 -14.98 5.89 7.67
C THR A 141 -15.23 7.37 7.91
N VAL A 142 -16.44 7.69 8.37
CA VAL A 142 -16.89 9.05 8.69
C VAL A 142 -16.86 9.23 10.20
N PHE A 143 -16.14 10.27 10.64
CA PHE A 143 -16.08 10.70 12.03
C PHE A 143 -16.91 11.96 12.21
N ILE A 144 -17.86 11.93 13.15
CA ILE A 144 -18.72 13.07 13.45
C ILE A 144 -18.24 13.68 14.76
N TYR A 145 -17.68 14.89 14.67
CA TYR A 145 -17.22 15.64 15.82
C TYR A 145 -18.23 16.74 16.17
N TYR A 146 -18.44 16.94 17.47
CA TYR A 146 -19.26 18.02 18.01
C TYR A 146 -18.48 18.76 19.09
N ARG A 147 -18.61 20.08 19.11
CA ARG A 147 -18.05 20.92 20.16
C ARG A 147 -19.08 21.97 20.57
N SER A 148 -19.57 21.84 21.80
CA SER A 148 -20.47 22.82 22.41
C SER A 148 -19.71 24.09 22.81
N TYR A 149 -20.44 25.20 22.98
CA TYR A 149 -19.87 26.52 23.27
C TYR A 149 -18.99 26.55 24.54
N SER A 150 -19.32 25.72 25.54
CA SER A 150 -18.59 25.65 26.81
C SER A 150 -17.46 24.61 26.83
N GLN A 151 -17.29 23.83 25.76
CA GLN A 151 -16.32 22.72 25.72
C GLN A 151 -14.92 23.17 25.25
N ARG A 152 -13.90 22.54 25.83
CA ARG A 152 -12.49 22.82 25.57
C ARG A 152 -11.85 21.87 24.56
N HIS A 153 -12.55 20.85 24.10
CA HIS A 153 -12.08 19.86 23.13
C HIS A 153 -13.22 19.44 22.20
N ASP A 154 -12.86 18.86 21.05
CA ASP A 154 -13.83 18.29 20.10
C ASP A 154 -14.20 16.89 20.55
N GLU A 155 -15.49 16.62 20.70
CA GLU A 155 -16.01 15.31 21.10
C GLU A 155 -16.38 14.48 19.86
N LEU A 156 -15.90 13.24 19.80
CA LEU A 156 -16.31 12.28 18.78
C LEU A 156 -17.68 11.70 19.15
N VAL A 157 -18.74 12.22 18.55
CA VAL A 157 -20.13 11.85 18.87
C VAL A 157 -20.69 10.74 17.98
N GLY A 158 -19.99 10.39 16.89
CA GLY A 158 -20.41 9.31 16.01
C GLY A 158 -19.28 8.82 15.11
N ILE A 159 -19.31 7.53 14.80
CA ILE A 159 -18.43 6.88 13.84
C ILE A 159 -19.30 5.97 12.97
N THR A 160 -19.12 6.03 11.66
CA THR A 160 -19.74 5.07 10.74
C THR A 160 -18.78 4.72 9.63
N THR A 161 -18.84 3.48 9.15
CA THR A 161 -18.05 3.01 8.02
C THR A 161 -18.99 2.52 6.93
N ILE A 162 -18.78 3.01 5.71
CA ILE A 162 -19.60 2.72 4.54
C ILE A 162 -18.67 2.18 3.44
N ASN A 163 -19.06 1.10 2.79
CA ASN A 163 -18.31 0.52 1.68
C ASN A 163 -18.95 0.92 0.34
N SER A 164 -18.13 1.25 -0.67
CA SER A 164 -18.60 1.69 -2.00
C SER A 164 -19.46 0.68 -2.75
N ARG A 165 -19.42 -0.61 -2.37
CA ARG A 165 -20.26 -1.67 -2.94
C ARG A 165 -21.57 -1.88 -2.20
N THR A 166 -21.66 -1.53 -0.92
CA THR A 166 -22.89 -1.66 -0.15
C THR A 166 -23.93 -0.65 -0.65
N GLY A 167 -24.90 -1.14 -1.44
CA GLY A 167 -25.94 -0.35 -2.09
C GLY A 167 -26.13 -0.68 -3.58
N ARG A 168 -25.22 -1.44 -4.20
CA ARG A 168 -25.40 -1.95 -5.57
C ARG A 168 -26.04 -3.34 -5.51
N VAL A 169 -27.35 -3.41 -5.69
CA VAL A 169 -28.06 -4.69 -5.87
C VAL A 169 -27.63 -5.30 -7.20
N GLY A 170 -27.01 -6.49 -7.19
CA GLY A 170 -26.79 -7.29 -8.41
C GLY A 170 -25.36 -7.73 -8.73
N TYR A 171 -24.41 -7.63 -7.81
CA TYR A 171 -23.10 -8.29 -7.91
C TYR A 171 -22.81 -9.08 -6.64
#